data_AF-X1BGG3-F1
#
_entry.id   AF-X1BGG3-F1
#
_cell.length_a   1.000
_cell.length_b   1.000
_cell.length_c   1.000
_cell.angle_alpha   90.00
_cell.angle_beta   90.00
_cell.angle_gamma   90.00
#
_symmetry.space_group_name_H-M   'P 1'
#
loop_
_entity.id
_entity.type
_entity.pdbx_description
1 polymer ?
#
loop_
_entity_poly.entity_id
_entity_poly.type
_entity_poly.pdbx_seq_one_letter_code
_entity_poly.pdbx_strand_id
1 'polypeptide(L)'
;MIKLNQELYPRFRWYLFDGRKMYTAAFSVFGPLRAVLFLGQHFLVLNSVKHVQLLTRRFEDLVRHAVVHPHDINTTLKQLLNEIATHES
;
A
#
# COMPACT_ATOMS: atom_id res chain seq x y z
N MET A 1 -4.28 -10.31 10.09
CA MET A 1 -3.44 -9.30 9.42
C MET A 1 -2.38 -8.69 10.32
N ILE A 2 -2.73 -8.06 11.46
CA ILE A 2 -1.75 -7.47 12.40
C ILE A 2 -0.68 -8.49 12.83
N LYS A 3 -1.10 -9.66 13.32
CA LYS A 3 -0.18 -10.76 13.69
C LYS A 3 0.81 -11.12 12.57
N LEU A 4 0.33 -11.24 11.34
CA LEU A 4 1.16 -11.57 10.18
C LEU A 4 2.18 -10.47 9.86
N ASN A 5 1.78 -9.20 10.00
CA ASN A 5 2.71 -8.09 9.84
C ASN A 5 3.84 -8.14 10.89
N GLN A 6 3.51 -8.45 12.15
CA GLN A 6 4.51 -8.60 13.22
C GLN A 6 5.48 -9.75 12.95
N GLU A 7 4.97 -10.90 12.51
CA GLU A 7 5.80 -12.09 12.24
C GLU A 7 6.75 -11.90 11.05
N LEU A 8 6.37 -11.11 10.06
CA LEU A 8 7.14 -10.92 8.83
C LEU A 8 7.95 -9.61 8.80
N TYR A 9 7.87 -8.78 9.83
CA TYR A 9 8.69 -7.58 9.95
C TYR A 9 10.17 -7.97 10.19
N PRO A 10 11.16 -7.36 9.51
CA PRO A 10 11.10 -6.17 8.65
C PRO A 10 10.97 -6.46 7.14
N ARG A 11 10.74 -7.72 6.74
CA ARG A 11 10.64 -8.13 5.33
C ARG A 11 9.33 -7.69 4.70
N PHE A 12 8.25 -7.66 5.47
CA PHE A 12 6.93 -7.20 5.05
C PHE A 12 6.64 -5.81 5.63
N ARG A 13 6.92 -4.77 4.83
CA ARG A 13 6.76 -3.36 5.24
C ARG A 13 5.46 -2.78 4.71
N TRP A 14 4.65 -2.25 5.63
CA TRP A 14 3.40 -1.58 5.30
C TRP A 14 3.56 -0.07 5.43
N TYR A 15 2.93 0.66 4.52
CA TYR A 15 2.89 2.10 4.50
C TYR A 15 1.44 2.52 4.29
N LEU A 16 0.95 3.47 5.07
CA LEU A 16 -0.34 4.09 4.84
C LEU A 16 -0.12 5.52 4.40
N PHE A 17 -0.79 5.94 3.33
CA PHE A 17 -0.78 7.30 2.82
C PHE A 17 -2.18 7.87 2.83
N ASP A 18 -2.30 9.20 2.81
CA ASP A 18 -3.58 9.89 2.74
C ASP A 18 -4.05 10.03 1.29
N GLY A 19 -5.03 9.23 0.90
CA GLY A 19 -5.62 9.23 -0.45
C GLY A 19 -6.34 10.54 -0.81
N ARG A 20 -6.70 11.38 0.17
CA ARG A 20 -7.31 12.71 -0.09
C ARG A 20 -6.25 13.73 -0.53
N LYS A 21 -5.01 13.56 -0.06
CA LYS A 21 -3.86 14.38 -0.47
C LYS A 21 -3.21 13.86 -1.75
N MET A 22 -3.17 12.54 -1.90
CA MET A 22 -2.47 11.89 -3.01
C MET A 22 -3.28 10.70 -3.52
N TYR A 23 -4.18 10.98 -4.44
CA TYR A 23 -5.00 9.95 -5.06
C TYR A 23 -4.16 9.03 -5.95
N THR A 24 -4.44 7.73 -5.92
CA THR A 24 -3.86 6.77 -6.87
C THR A 24 -4.88 5.69 -7.18
N ALA A 25 -4.91 5.23 -8.43
CA ALA A 25 -5.56 3.96 -8.74
C ALA A 25 -4.84 2.82 -8.01
N ALA A 26 -5.52 1.71 -7.75
CA ALA A 26 -4.89 0.52 -7.18
C ALA A 26 -3.99 -0.15 -8.22
N PHE A 27 -2.73 -0.37 -7.87
CA PHE A 27 -1.77 -1.06 -8.72
C PHE A 27 -0.77 -1.87 -7.90
N SER A 28 -0.15 -2.85 -8.55
CA SER A 28 0.90 -3.70 -7.99
C SER A 28 2.10 -3.74 -8.92
N VAL A 29 3.31 -3.64 -8.37
CA VAL A 29 4.57 -3.76 -9.11
C VAL A 29 5.28 -5.05 -8.71
N PHE A 30 5.64 -5.87 -9.69
CA PHE A 30 6.30 -7.17 -9.52
C PHE A 30 7.70 -7.12 -10.13
N GLY A 31 8.63 -6.52 -9.39
CA GLY A 31 9.99 -6.30 -9.88
C GLY A 31 10.03 -5.35 -11.10
N PRO A 32 11.10 -5.40 -11.91
CA PRO A 32 11.32 -4.42 -12.98
C PRO A 32 10.58 -4.73 -14.29
N LEU A 33 9.92 -5.89 -14.40
CA LEU A 33 9.39 -6.38 -15.68
C LEU A 33 7.87 -6.45 -15.75
N ARG A 34 7.17 -6.40 -14.62
CA ARG A 34 5.71 -6.55 -14.60
C ARG A 34 5.05 -5.61 -13.60
N ALA A 35 3.97 -5.00 -14.03
CA ALA A 35 3.05 -4.29 -13.15
C ALA A 35 1.60 -4.56 -13.56
N VAL A 36 0.68 -4.41 -12.61
CA VAL A 36 -0.75 -4.62 -12.81
C VAL A 36 -1.50 -3.40 -12.30
N LEU A 37 -2.40 -2.85 -13.12
CA LEU A 37 -3.25 -1.72 -12.78
C LEU A 37 -4.71 -2.19 -12.73
N PHE A 38 -5.42 -1.83 -11.66
CA PHE A 38 -6.84 -2.08 -11.52
C PHE A 38 -7.65 -1.04 -12.29
N LEU A 39 -8.56 -1.50 -13.16
CA LEU A 39 -9.43 -0.67 -14.00
C LEU A 39 -10.91 -0.94 -13.70
N GLY A 40 -11.25 -1.21 -12.43
CA GLY A 40 -12.63 -1.51 -12.02
C GLY A 40 -13.00 -2.97 -12.24
N GLN A 41 -13.51 -3.34 -13.41
CA GLN A 41 -13.92 -4.73 -13.69
C GLN A 41 -12.78 -5.60 -14.26
N HIS A 42 -11.69 -4.96 -14.71
CA HIS A 42 -10.59 -5.62 -15.36
C HIS A 42 -9.25 -5.18 -14.77
N PHE A 43 -8.21 -5.95 -15.10
CA PHE A 43 -6.83 -5.62 -14.78
C PHE A 43 -6.05 -5.41 -16.07
N LEU A 44 -5.29 -4.32 -16.13
CA LEU A 44 -4.32 -4.08 -17.18
C LEU A 44 -2.96 -4.60 -16.74
N VAL A 45 -2.44 -5.59 -17.46
CA VAL A 45 -1.09 -6.14 -17.22
C VAL A 45 -0.09 -5.41 -18.12
N LEU A 46 0.93 -4.83 -17.51
CA LEU A 46 1.97 -4.08 -18.20
C LEU A 46 3.30 -4.83 -18.09
N ASN A 47 3.89 -5.18 -19.23
CA ASN A 47 5.21 -5.81 -19.32
C ASN A 47 6.29 -4.91 -19.97
N SER A 48 5.94 -3.66 -20.32
CA SER A 48 6.89 -2.69 -20.86
C SER A 48 7.74 -2.11 -19.73
N VAL A 49 9.07 -2.21 -19.85
CA VAL A 49 10.03 -1.68 -18.87
C VAL A 49 9.77 -0.21 -18.55
N LYS A 50 9.47 0.62 -19.56
CA LYS A 50 9.18 2.05 -19.36
C LYS A 50 7.94 2.27 -18.49
N HIS A 51 6.86 1.52 -18.73
CA HIS A 51 5.63 1.62 -17.95
C HIS A 51 5.79 1.04 -16.54
N VAL A 52 6.53 -0.06 -16.39
CA VAL A 52 6.82 -0.63 -15.07
C VAL A 52 7.62 0.36 -14.23
N GLN A 53 8.68 0.96 -14.79
CA GLN A 53 9.46 1.99 -14.10
C GLN A 53 8.64 3.22 -13.70
N LEU A 54 7.67 3.63 -14.53
CA LEU A 54 6.76 4.72 -14.18
C LEU A 54 5.93 4.38 -12.92
N LEU A 55 5.36 3.17 -12.86
CA LEU A 55 4.60 2.71 -11.70
C LEU A 55 5.48 2.46 -10.48
N THR A 56 6.72 1.99 -10.66
CA THR A 56 7.70 1.89 -9.57
C THR A 56 7.96 3.25 -8.94
N ARG A 57 8.23 4.29 -9.75
CA ARG A 57 8.41 5.66 -9.24
C ARG A 57 7.16 6.17 -8.53
N ARG A 58 5.97 5.90 -9.09
CA ARG A 58 4.72 6.26 -8.43
C ARG A 58 4.58 5.60 -7.06
N PHE A 59 4.93 4.32 -6.95
CA PHE A 59 4.95 3.60 -5.68
C PHE A 59 5.94 4.22 -4.68
N GLU A 60 7.15 4.53 -5.13
CA GLU A 60 8.17 5.19 -4.29
C GLU A 60 7.70 6.56 -3.80
N ASP A 61 7.01 7.34 -4.64
CA ASP A 61 6.44 8.63 -4.23
C ASP A 61 5.35 8.45 -3.16
N LEU A 62 4.46 7.45 -3.31
CA LEU A 62 3.45 7.13 -2.30
C LEU A 62 4.08 6.70 -0.97
N VAL A 63 5.15 5.90 -1.02
CA VAL A 63 5.92 5.49 0.17
C VAL A 63 6.57 6.70 0.84
N ARG A 64 7.12 7.64 0.06
CA ARG A 64 7.74 8.87 0.57
C ARG A 64 6.73 9.78 1.28
N HIS A 65 5.49 9.82 0.78
CA HIS A 65 4.39 10.61 1.35
C HIS A 65 3.50 9.82 2.32
N ALA A 66 3.94 8.64 2.75
CA ALA A 66 3.22 7.86 3.75
C ALA A 66 3.09 8.67 5.06
N VAL A 67 1.89 8.62 5.64
CA VAL A 67 1.57 9.21 6.95
C VAL A 67 1.81 8.21 8.09
N VAL A 68 1.89 6.91 7.78
CA VAL A 68 2.24 5.85 8.73
C VAL A 68 3.35 5.00 8.14
N HIS A 69 4.43 4.87 8.89
CA HIS A 69 5.60 4.09 8.51
C HIS A 69 5.56 2.66 9.05
N PRO A 70 6.40 1.74 8.52
CA PRO A 70 6.31 0.32 8.84
C PRO A 70 6.46 -0.04 10.32
N HIS A 71 7.20 0.76 11.10
CA HIS A 71 7.39 0.51 12.53
C HIS A 71 6.15 0.90 13.35
N ASP A 72 5.33 1.84 12.85
CA ASP A 72 4.13 2.33 13.54
C ASP A 72 2.86 1.55 13.18
N ILE A 73 2.89 0.78 12.09
CA ILE A 73 1.70 0.15 11.52
C ILE A 73 0.91 -0.70 12.53
N ASN A 74 1.60 -1.46 13.37
CA ASN A 74 0.94 -2.34 14.34
C ASN A 74 0.19 -1.54 15.41
N THR A 75 0.76 -0.41 15.85
CA THR A 75 0.13 0.50 16.79
C THR A 75 -1.08 1.17 16.15
N THR A 76 -0.92 1.71 14.94
CA THR A 76 -2.01 2.37 14.21
C THR A 76 -3.18 1.43 13.95
N LEU A 77 -2.94 0.21 13.49
CA LEU A 77 -4.02 -0.75 13.21
C LEU A 77 -4.79 -1.15 14.48
N LYS A 78 -4.11 -1.26 15.64
CA LYS A 78 -4.78 -1.52 16.92
C LYS A 78 -5.66 -0.34 17.34
N GLN A 79 -5.19 0.89 17.15
CA GLN A 79 -5.99 2.10 17.44
C GLN A 79 -7.25 2.15 16.57
N LEU A 80 -7.10 1.97 15.25
CA LEU A 80 -8.24 1.95 14.32
C LEU A 80 -9.25 0.84 14.64
N LEU A 81 -8.79 -0.34 15.06
CA LEU A 81 -9.69 -1.42 15.49
C LEU A 81 -10.50 -1.03 16.74
N ASN A 82 -9.86 -0.40 17.71
CA ASN A 82 -10.53 0.04 18.93
C ASN A 82 -11.59 1.13 18.63
N GLU A 83 -11.27 2.06 17.73
CA GLU A 83 -12.21 3.12 17.28
C GLU A 83 -13.44 2.52 16.60
N ILE A 84 -13.27 1.53 15.72
CA ILE A 84 -14.40 0.84 15.08
C ILE A 84 -15.26 0.13 16.13
N ALA A 85 -14.63 -0.58 17.08
CA ALA A 85 -15.34 -1.31 18.12
C ALA A 85 -16.12 -0.40 19.09
N THR A 86 -15.66 0.85 19.30
CA THR A 86 -16.38 1.83 20.13
C THR A 86 -17.54 2.50 19.42
N HIS A 87 -17.54 2.55 18.09
CA HIS A 87 -18.63 3.12 17.28
C HIS A 87 -19.78 2.15 17.00
N GLU A 88 -19.59 0.85 17.22
CA GLU A 88 -20.64 -0.17 17.11
C GLU A 88 -21.42 -0.40 18.42
N SER A 89 -21.05 0.28 19.51
CA SER A 89 -21.73 0.24 20.84
C SER A 89 -22.53 1.51 21.10
#